data_AF-A0A8D6XWW1-F1
#
_entry.id   AF-A0A8D6XWW1-F1
#
_cell.length_a   1.000
_cell.length_b   1.000
_cell.length_c   1.000
_cell.angle_alpha   90.00
_cell.angle_beta   90.00
_cell.angle_gamma   90.00
#
_symmetry.space_group_name_H-M   'P 1'
#
loop_
_entity.id
_entity.type
_entity.pdbx_description
1 polymer ?
#
loop_
_entity_poly.entity_id
_entity_poly.type
_entity_poly.pdbx_seq_one_letter_code
_entity_poly.pdbx_strand_id
1 'polypeptide(L)'
;MQRLLLVSSLLVALSACSDKSAQRATPAGAAAAAPAKTAAPPELLTRDALFGAAEKVHVLVSPDGAYISWVAPLKGVPNLWVAPIDAPDKARAVTQDSGRGISEYSWSHRAGTLLYKRDQGGDENFHLYALNLAGGSSKDLTPSTRPVWSCTA
;
A
#
# COMPACT_ATOMS: atom_id res chain seq x y z
N MET A 1 -55.08 -10.15 -26.85
CA MET A 1 -55.25 -10.24 -28.31
C MET A 1 -53.88 -10.00 -28.94
N GLN A 2 -53.21 -11.06 -29.43
CA GLN A 2 -52.97 -11.36 -30.87
C GLN A 2 -51.83 -10.49 -31.47
N ARG A 3 -50.74 -10.94 -32.14
CA ARG A 3 -50.16 -12.20 -32.70
C ARG A 3 -48.64 -11.87 -32.91
N LEU A 4 -47.61 -12.63 -32.51
CA LEU A 4 -46.97 -13.86 -33.02
C LEU A 4 -46.70 -13.99 -34.55
N LEU A 5 -45.42 -14.29 -34.87
CA LEU A 5 -44.81 -14.97 -36.06
C LEU A 5 -44.46 -14.10 -37.29
N LEU A 6 -43.38 -14.28 -38.08
CA LEU A 6 -42.18 -15.16 -38.17
C LEU A 6 -41.41 -14.75 -39.48
N VAL A 7 -40.20 -15.33 -39.71
CA VAL A 7 -39.52 -15.54 -41.04
C VAL A 7 -38.71 -14.34 -41.59
N SER A 8 -37.46 -14.43 -42.10
CA SER A 8 -36.45 -15.48 -42.19
C SER A 8 -35.09 -14.93 -42.61
N SER A 9 -34.12 -15.78 -42.30
CA SER A 9 -32.68 -15.83 -42.52
C SER A 9 -32.15 -15.78 -43.98
N LEU A 10 -30.86 -15.40 -44.06
CA LEU A 10 -29.76 -16.04 -44.82
C LEU A 10 -29.55 -15.71 -46.31
N LEU A 11 -28.33 -15.22 -46.63
CA LEU A 11 -27.49 -15.79 -47.69
C LEU A 11 -26.02 -15.32 -47.62
N VAL A 12 -25.13 -16.32 -47.59
CA VAL A 12 -23.66 -16.26 -47.68
C VAL A 12 -23.26 -16.79 -49.07
N ALA A 13 -22.29 -16.17 -49.75
CA ALA A 13 -21.31 -16.79 -50.68
C ALA A 13 -20.32 -15.69 -51.16
N LEU A 14 -19.01 -15.74 -50.90
CA LEU A 14 -17.86 -16.54 -51.43
C LEU A 14 -17.22 -16.03 -52.73
N SER A 15 -15.86 -15.98 -52.70
CA SER A 15 -14.86 -15.85 -53.79
C SER A 15 -14.68 -14.44 -54.42
N ALA A 16 -13.48 -13.96 -54.75
CA ALA A 16 -12.23 -14.62 -55.13
C ALA A 16 -11.02 -13.70 -54.87
N CYS A 17 -9.85 -14.30 -54.66
CA CYS A 17 -8.55 -13.64 -54.69
C CYS A 17 -8.34 -12.96 -56.05
N SER A 18 -7.84 -11.73 -56.04
CA SER A 18 -7.26 -11.09 -57.23
C SER A 18 -5.97 -10.40 -56.82
N ASP A 19 -4.87 -10.93 -57.37
CA ASP A 19 -3.53 -10.39 -57.26
C ASP A 19 -3.50 -8.93 -57.75
N LYS A 20 -3.21 -8.00 -56.84
CA LYS A 20 -2.70 -6.68 -57.21
C LYS A 20 -1.27 -6.58 -56.74
N SER A 21 -0.40 -6.82 -57.71
CA SER A 21 1.03 -6.51 -57.73
C SER A 21 1.36 -5.23 -56.96
N ALA A 22 2.27 -5.37 -56.00
CA ALA A 22 2.82 -4.29 -55.21
C ALA A 22 3.57 -3.30 -56.13
N GLN A 23 3.00 -2.10 -56.30
CA GLN A 23 3.70 -0.99 -56.93
C GLN A 23 4.74 -0.46 -55.93
N ARG A 24 6.00 -0.83 -56.16
CA ARG A 24 7.14 -0.35 -55.36
C ARG A 24 7.31 1.15 -55.61
N ALA A 25 6.95 1.97 -54.62
CA ALA A 25 7.26 3.39 -54.63
C ALA A 25 8.78 3.58 -54.63
N THR A 26 9.27 4.44 -55.51
CA THR A 26 10.65 4.90 -55.58
C THR A 26 11.00 5.57 -54.23
N PRO A 27 12.14 5.26 -53.58
CA PRO A 27 12.50 5.93 -52.35
C PRO A 27 12.84 7.39 -52.69
N ALA A 28 12.05 8.33 -52.18
CA ALA A 28 12.48 9.71 -52.05
C ALA A 28 13.74 9.73 -51.17
N GLY A 29 14.74 10.50 -51.60
CA GLY A 29 16.11 10.46 -51.09
C GLY A 29 16.21 10.38 -49.57
N ALA A 30 17.15 9.55 -49.11
CA ALA A 30 17.54 9.47 -47.72
C ALA A 30 18.00 10.85 -47.25
N ALA A 31 17.12 11.57 -46.54
CA ALA A 31 17.54 12.64 -45.68
C ALA A 31 18.50 12.01 -44.66
N ALA A 32 19.77 12.42 -44.70
CA ALA A 32 20.76 11.99 -43.74
C ALA A 32 20.21 12.27 -42.33
N ALA A 33 19.96 11.21 -41.57
CA ALA A 33 19.55 11.32 -40.18
C ALA A 33 20.63 12.12 -39.45
N ALA A 34 20.24 13.24 -38.84
CA ALA A 34 21.11 13.99 -37.96
C ALA A 34 21.65 13.04 -36.88
N PRO A 35 22.92 13.19 -36.46
CA PRO A 35 23.49 12.31 -35.46
C PRO A 35 22.65 12.41 -34.18
N ALA A 36 22.12 11.27 -33.73
CA ALA A 36 21.43 11.21 -32.46
C ALA A 36 22.39 11.67 -31.38
N LYS A 37 22.09 12.80 -30.73
CA LYS A 37 22.81 13.21 -29.53
C LYS A 37 22.69 12.08 -28.51
N THR A 38 23.81 11.49 -28.12
CA THR A 38 23.85 10.54 -27.01
C THR A 38 23.32 11.26 -25.77
N ALA A 39 22.15 10.83 -25.28
CA ALA A 39 21.61 11.33 -24.04
C ALA A 39 22.55 10.95 -22.89
N ALA A 40 22.80 11.88 -21.97
CA ALA A 40 23.55 11.58 -20.76
C ALA A 40 22.84 10.47 -19.96
N PRO A 41 23.60 9.63 -19.22
CA PRO A 41 23.00 8.62 -18.35
C PRO A 41 22.01 9.26 -17.37
N PRO A 42 20.86 8.62 -17.09
CA PRO A 42 19.90 9.16 -16.13
C PRO A 42 20.53 9.23 -14.74
N GLU A 43 20.12 10.23 -13.96
CA GLU A 43 20.44 10.30 -12.54
C GLU A 43 19.88 9.06 -11.83
N LEU A 44 20.71 8.37 -11.05
CA LEU A 44 20.31 7.16 -10.33
C LEU A 44 19.73 7.53 -8.97
N LEU A 45 18.57 6.97 -8.65
CA LEU A 45 18.03 7.02 -7.29
C LEU A 45 18.93 6.24 -6.33
N THR A 46 19.17 6.80 -5.15
CA THR A 46 19.93 6.09 -4.11
C THR A 46 19.13 4.86 -3.64
N ARG A 47 19.84 3.82 -3.19
CA ARG A 47 19.18 2.66 -2.58
C ARG A 47 18.35 3.05 -1.37
N ASP A 48 18.82 4.03 -0.60
CA ASP A 48 18.10 4.56 0.55
C ASP A 48 16.80 5.26 0.16
N ALA A 49 16.79 6.03 -0.94
CA ALA A 49 15.55 6.62 -1.46
C ALA A 49 14.50 5.58 -1.90
N LEU A 50 14.93 4.35 -2.25
CA LEU A 50 14.04 3.26 -2.67
C LEU A 50 13.68 2.28 -1.54
N PHE A 51 14.61 2.01 -0.62
CA PHE A 51 14.52 0.93 0.38
C PHE A 51 14.70 1.40 1.82
N GLY A 52 14.90 2.71 2.04
CA GLY A 52 14.99 3.31 3.35
C GLY A 52 13.66 3.23 4.12
N ALA A 53 13.74 3.43 5.43
CA ALA A 53 12.54 3.45 6.27
C ALA A 53 11.68 4.66 5.91
N ALA A 54 10.38 4.42 5.71
CA ALA A 54 9.44 5.50 5.47
C ALA A 54 9.38 6.43 6.70
N GLU A 55 9.36 7.75 6.47
CA GLU A 55 9.34 8.73 7.55
C GLU A 55 8.05 8.67 8.38
N LYS A 56 6.90 8.52 7.73
CA LYS A 56 5.57 8.42 8.34
C LYS A 56 4.67 7.56 7.46
N VAL A 57 4.04 6.54 8.05
CA VAL A 57 3.09 5.65 7.36
C VAL A 57 1.85 5.40 8.21
N HIS A 58 0.79 4.89 7.59
CA HIS A 58 -0.48 4.57 8.26
C HIS A 58 -1.04 5.75 9.07
N VAL A 59 -1.14 6.93 8.45
CA VAL A 59 -1.62 8.15 9.13
C VAL A 59 -3.12 8.04 9.40
N LEU A 60 -3.55 8.25 10.65
CA LEU A 60 -4.95 8.20 11.07
C LEU A 60 -5.33 9.41 11.93
N VAL A 61 -6.61 9.78 11.89
CA VAL A 61 -7.20 10.80 12.78
C VAL A 61 -8.03 10.09 13.84
N SER A 62 -7.99 10.57 15.08
CA SER A 62 -8.82 10.02 16.16
C SER A 62 -10.32 10.27 15.90
N PRO A 63 -11.23 9.42 16.42
CA PRO A 63 -12.66 9.58 16.16
C PRO A 63 -13.26 10.90 16.63
N ASP A 64 -12.68 11.51 17.67
CA ASP A 64 -13.04 12.83 18.19
C ASP A 64 -12.36 14.00 17.44
N GLY A 65 -11.49 13.70 16.49
CA GLY A 65 -10.72 14.69 15.72
C GLY A 65 -9.63 15.40 16.51
N ALA A 66 -9.36 15.04 17.76
CA ALA A 66 -8.39 15.73 18.61
C ALA A 66 -6.92 15.41 18.28
N TYR A 67 -6.66 14.27 17.66
CA TYR A 67 -5.31 13.76 17.44
C TYR A 67 -5.09 13.27 16.01
N ILE A 68 -3.86 13.43 15.54
CA ILE A 68 -3.30 12.72 14.40
C ILE A 68 -2.26 11.71 14.89
N SER A 69 -2.23 10.53 14.28
CA SER A 69 -1.29 9.46 14.60
C SER A 69 -0.70 8.84 13.35
N TRP A 70 0.46 8.23 13.50
CA TRP A 70 1.17 7.53 12.43
C TRP A 70 2.18 6.54 13.00
N VAL A 71 2.68 5.67 12.14
CA VAL A 71 3.87 4.85 12.42
C VAL A 71 5.09 5.58 11.88
N ALA A 72 6.12 5.74 12.70
CA ALA A 72 7.42 6.30 12.31
C ALA A 72 8.56 5.66 13.11
N PRO A 73 9.80 5.64 12.56
CA PRO A 73 10.94 5.07 13.26
C PRO A 73 11.26 5.80 14.57
N LEU A 74 11.38 5.05 15.66
CA LEU A 74 12.04 5.46 16.90
C LEU A 74 13.34 4.65 17.01
N LYS A 75 14.50 5.31 16.90
CA LYS A 75 15.81 4.65 16.85
C LYS A 75 15.90 3.56 15.75
N GLY A 76 15.27 3.82 14.61
CA GLY A 76 15.23 2.89 13.46
C GLY A 76 14.14 1.83 13.51
N VAL A 77 13.40 1.68 14.62
CA VAL A 77 12.31 0.69 14.76
C VAL A 77 10.94 1.36 14.64
N PRO A 78 10.02 0.87 13.77
CA PRO A 78 8.68 1.43 13.62
C PRO A 78 7.90 1.48 14.95
N ASN A 79 7.45 2.65 15.34
CA ASN A 79 6.68 2.88 16.57
C ASN A 79 5.49 3.79 16.31
N LEU A 80 4.52 3.80 17.22
CA LEU A 80 3.37 4.69 17.14
C LEU A 80 3.72 6.07 17.66
N TRP A 81 3.33 7.07 16.89
CA TRP A 81 3.46 8.49 17.20
C TRP A 81 2.09 9.15 17.22
N VAL A 82 1.92 10.13 18.11
CA VAL A 82 0.68 10.89 18.25
C VAL A 82 1.02 12.36 18.47
N ALA A 83 0.26 13.25 17.83
CA ALA A 83 0.27 14.68 18.04
C ALA A 83 -1.17 15.23 18.14
N PRO A 84 -1.40 16.34 18.85
CA PRO A 84 -2.63 17.12 18.68
C PRO A 84 -2.81 17.50 17.20
N ILE A 85 -4.05 17.48 16.71
CA ILE A 85 -4.31 17.73 15.27
C ILE A 85 -3.89 19.13 14.82
N ASP A 86 -3.93 20.10 15.73
CA ASP A 86 -3.57 21.51 15.53
C ASP A 86 -2.10 21.81 15.81
N ALA A 87 -1.33 20.85 16.34
CA ALA A 87 0.10 20.97 16.62
C ALA A 87 0.88 19.69 16.27
N PRO A 88 1.01 19.32 14.98
CA PRO A 88 1.74 18.13 14.55
C PRO A 88 3.22 18.10 14.94
N ASP A 89 3.82 19.27 15.17
CA ASP A 89 5.19 19.46 15.65
C ASP A 89 5.39 18.99 17.10
N LYS A 90 4.31 18.89 17.89
CA LYS A 90 4.32 18.38 19.28
C LYS A 90 4.15 16.85 19.35
N ALA A 91 4.50 16.15 18.29
CA ALA A 91 4.43 14.71 18.23
C ALA A 91 5.29 14.04 19.30
N ARG A 92 4.79 12.93 19.85
CA ARG A 92 5.58 12.04 20.72
C ARG A 92 5.36 10.59 20.32
N ALA A 93 6.41 9.79 20.45
CA ALA A 93 6.27 8.34 20.42
C ALA A 93 5.46 7.89 21.65
N VAL A 94 4.41 7.10 21.43
CA VAL A 94 3.57 6.53 22.49
C VAL A 94 3.92 5.07 22.76
N THR A 95 4.71 4.45 21.89
CA THR A 95 5.31 3.12 22.11
C THR A 95 6.83 3.18 22.04
N GLN A 96 7.49 2.17 22.60
CA GLN A 96 8.95 2.07 22.65
C GLN A 96 9.41 0.65 22.29
N ASP A 97 8.86 0.11 21.20
CA ASP A 97 9.28 -1.19 20.70
C ASP A 97 10.70 -1.13 20.14
N SER A 98 11.53 -2.11 20.50
CA SER A 98 12.90 -2.27 20.03
C SER A 98 13.10 -3.56 19.23
N GLY A 99 12.01 -4.28 18.93
CA GLY A 99 12.01 -5.52 18.16
C GLY A 99 11.71 -5.23 16.70
N ARG A 100 10.66 -5.88 16.18
CA ARG A 100 10.22 -5.70 14.79
C ARG A 100 9.49 -4.37 14.55
N GLY A 101 9.03 -3.72 15.62
CA GLY A 101 8.20 -2.52 15.52
C GLY A 101 6.73 -2.83 15.23
N ILE A 102 5.93 -1.78 15.25
CA ILE A 102 4.49 -1.83 15.03
C ILE A 102 4.21 -1.51 13.57
N SER A 103 3.59 -2.45 12.86
CA SER A 103 3.19 -2.28 11.46
C SER A 103 1.70 -1.94 11.29
N GLU A 104 0.85 -2.31 12.26
CA GLU A 104 -0.60 -2.19 12.15
C GLU A 104 -1.23 -1.69 13.44
N TYR A 105 -2.10 -0.70 13.31
CA TYR A 105 -2.84 -0.11 14.43
C TYR A 105 -4.13 0.57 13.96
N SER A 106 -5.01 0.88 14.91
CA SER A 106 -6.23 1.66 14.69
C SER A 106 -6.59 2.46 15.93
N TRP A 107 -7.46 3.46 15.75
CA TRP A 107 -8.15 4.07 16.87
C TRP A 107 -9.36 3.23 17.28
N SER A 108 -9.58 3.10 18.59
CA SER A 108 -10.87 2.64 19.10
C SER A 108 -11.83 3.82 19.26
N HIS A 109 -13.13 3.55 19.42
CA HIS A 109 -14.13 4.57 19.78
C HIS A 109 -14.07 5.01 21.24
N ARG A 110 -13.19 4.42 22.07
CA ARG A 110 -12.91 4.94 23.41
C ARG A 110 -11.96 6.13 23.28
N ALA A 111 -12.26 7.20 24.02
CA ALA A 111 -11.47 8.43 24.02
C ALA A 111 -9.98 8.14 24.22
N GLY A 112 -9.14 8.69 23.32
CA GLY A 112 -7.69 8.59 23.39
C GLY A 112 -7.13 7.17 23.45
N THR A 113 -7.82 6.16 22.88
CA THR A 113 -7.37 4.77 22.95
C THR A 113 -7.01 4.21 21.57
N LEU A 114 -5.76 3.78 21.43
CA LEU A 114 -5.20 3.10 20.26
C LEU A 114 -5.22 1.58 20.47
N LEU A 115 -5.47 0.85 19.39
CA LEU A 115 -5.32 -0.60 19.31
C LEU A 115 -4.19 -0.92 18.35
N TYR A 116 -3.32 -1.87 18.67
CA TYR A 116 -2.23 -2.26 17.77
C TYR A 116 -1.84 -3.72 17.95
N LYS A 117 -1.29 -4.31 16.88
CA LYS A 117 -0.78 -5.68 16.90
C LYS A 117 0.72 -5.69 17.08
N ARG A 118 1.22 -6.66 17.83
CA ARG A 118 2.65 -6.91 17.98
C ARG A 118 2.91 -8.39 18.24
N ASP A 119 3.92 -8.94 17.57
CA ASP A 119 4.48 -10.27 17.81
C ASP A 119 5.77 -10.16 18.65
N GLN A 120 6.34 -11.29 19.07
CA GLN A 120 7.62 -11.28 19.79
C GLN A 120 8.67 -12.07 19.03
N GLY A 121 9.69 -11.36 18.53
CA GLY A 121 10.82 -12.01 17.86
C GLY A 121 10.46 -12.69 16.53
N GLY A 122 9.36 -12.27 15.88
CA GLY A 122 8.95 -12.86 14.59
C GLY A 122 8.31 -14.24 14.73
N ASP A 123 7.74 -14.55 15.89
CA ASP A 123 7.02 -15.81 16.11
C ASP A 123 5.64 -15.82 15.46
N GLU A 124 5.23 -14.74 14.79
CA GLU A 124 3.92 -14.58 14.12
C GLU A 124 2.71 -14.74 15.05
N ASN A 125 2.92 -14.88 16.37
CA ASN A 125 1.87 -14.89 17.37
C ASN A 125 1.55 -13.44 17.71
N PHE A 126 0.69 -12.81 16.90
CA PHE A 126 0.30 -11.42 17.13
C PHE A 126 -0.64 -11.28 18.32
N HIS A 127 -0.22 -10.48 19.29
CA HIS A 127 -1.07 -10.05 20.40
C HIS A 127 -1.71 -8.70 20.06
N LEU A 128 -2.96 -8.52 20.48
CA LEU A 128 -3.67 -7.25 20.39
C LEU A 128 -3.45 -6.46 21.67
N TYR A 129 -2.92 -5.25 21.53
CA TYR A 129 -2.71 -4.32 22.64
C TYR A 129 -3.66 -3.14 22.56
N ALA A 130 -4.06 -2.62 23.72
CA ALA A 130 -4.73 -1.33 23.86
C ALA A 130 -3.85 -0.35 24.63
N LEU A 131 -3.63 0.83 24.08
CA LEU A 131 -2.90 1.93 24.72
C LEU A 131 -3.84 3.12 24.91
N ASN A 132 -3.98 3.57 26.15
CA ASN A 132 -4.70 4.80 26.47
C ASN A 132 -3.72 5.96 26.64
N LEU A 133 -3.93 7.05 25.91
CA LEU A 133 -3.05 8.22 25.91
C LEU A 133 -2.96 8.94 27.27
N ALA A 134 -3.98 8.84 28.11
CA ALA A 134 -3.98 9.42 29.46
C ALA A 134 -3.15 8.60 30.46
N GLY A 135 -3.09 7.27 30.28
CA GLY A 135 -2.36 6.36 31.16
C GLY A 135 -0.96 5.98 30.65
N GLY A 136 -0.71 6.09 29.35
CA GLY A 136 0.58 5.82 28.70
C GLY A 136 1.00 4.34 28.65
N SER A 137 0.36 3.45 29.41
CA SER A 137 0.66 2.02 29.42
C SER A 137 -0.20 1.24 28.42
N SER A 138 0.45 0.30 27.73
CA SER A 138 -0.22 -0.68 26.88
C SER A 138 -0.69 -1.88 27.69
N LYS A 139 -1.93 -2.29 27.46
CA LYS A 139 -2.53 -3.52 28.01
C LYS A 139 -2.64 -4.56 26.90
N ASP A 140 -2.12 -5.76 27.15
CA ASP A 140 -2.38 -6.93 26.31
C ASP A 140 -3.83 -7.39 26.49
N LEU A 141 -4.58 -7.46 25.39
CA LEU A 141 -5.97 -7.90 25.34
C LEU A 141 -6.10 -9.38 24.97
N THR A 142 -5.04 -10.01 24.50
CA THR A 142 -4.99 -11.42 24.11
C THR A 142 -3.84 -12.14 24.81
N PRO A 143 -3.76 -12.13 26.16
CA PRO A 143 -2.69 -12.77 26.88
C PRO A 143 -2.86 -14.30 26.81
N SER A 144 -2.25 -14.94 25.83
CA SER A 144 -2.14 -16.39 25.75
C SER A 144 -0.69 -16.80 25.61
N THR A 145 -0.26 -17.78 26.41
CA THR A 145 1.07 -18.39 26.33
C THR A 145 1.12 -19.59 25.38
N ARG A 146 -0.02 -19.96 24.80
CA ARG A 146 -0.13 -21.11 23.88
C ARG A 146 0.10 -20.64 22.44
N PRO A 147 1.04 -21.27 21.71
CA PRO A 147 1.17 -21.02 20.27
C PRO A 147 -0.14 -21.37 19.56
N VAL A 148 -0.57 -20.55 18.59
CA VAL A 148 -1.85 -20.76 17.87
C VAL A 148 -1.91 -22.09 17.10
N TRP A 149 -0.77 -22.73 16.85
CA TRP A 149 -0.67 -24.06 16.23
C TRP A 149 -0.74 -25.24 17.21
N SER A 150 -0.81 -25.00 18.53
CA SER A 150 -0.95 -26.07 19.53
C SER A 150 -2.41 -26.48 19.67
N CYS A 151 -2.86 -27.34 18.75
CA CYS A 151 -4.14 -28.05 18.86
C CYS A 151 -3.89 -29.34 19.65
N THR A 152 -4.11 -29.32 20.96
CA THR A 152 -4.19 -30.56 21.76
C THR A 152 -5.66 -30.89 21.97
N ALA A 153 -6.07 -32.06 21.47
CA ALA A 153 -7.40 -32.64 21.63
C ALA A 153 -7.64 -33.13 23.07
#